data_AF-A0A2E7E6M8-F1
#
_entry.id   AF-A0A2E7E6M8-F1
#
_cell.length_a   1.000
_cell.length_b   1.000
_cell.length_c   1.000
_cell.angle_alpha   90.00
_cell.angle_beta   90.00
_cell.angle_gamma   90.00
#
_symmetry.space_group_name_H-M   'P 1'
#
loop_
_entity.id
_entity.type
_entity.pdbx_description
1 polymer ?
#
loop_
_entity_poly.entity_id
_entity_poly.type
_entity_poly.pdbx_seq_one_letter_code
_entity_poly.pdbx_strand_id
1 'polypeptide(L)'
;MTPERVQELADSLEYKTERVGDSTVTGCWAFLPNGFQVGYGESACIDPESFDAEKGEKYARERCEQAAIQKIWELEGYRLAQQLKPL
;
A
#
# COMPACT_ATOMS: atom_id res chain seq x y z
N MET A 1 12.55 -14.65 9.19
CA MET A 1 11.47 -13.74 8.76
C MET A 1 10.35 -14.64 8.30
N THR A 2 9.15 -14.48 8.85
CA THR A 2 8.06 -15.44 8.68
C THR A 2 6.85 -14.76 8.05
N PRO A 3 5.98 -15.51 7.34
CA PRO A 3 4.74 -14.97 6.78
C PRO A 3 3.86 -14.28 7.82
N GLU A 4 3.80 -14.82 9.05
CA GLU A 4 2.97 -14.28 10.14
C GLU A 4 3.41 -12.86 10.52
N ARG A 5 4.72 -12.61 10.59
CA ARG A 5 5.23 -11.27 10.92
C ARG A 5 4.87 -10.24 9.86
N VAL A 6 4.91 -10.64 8.59
CA VAL A 6 4.53 -9.74 7.50
C VAL A 6 3.03 -9.46 7.54
N GLN A 7 2.22 -10.49 7.82
CA GLN A 7 0.78 -10.32 7.98
C GLN A 7 0.44 -9.39 9.15
N GLU A 8 1.08 -9.56 10.32
CA GLU A 8 0.89 -8.65 11.47
C GLU A 8 1.16 -7.18 11.11
N LEU A 9 2.21 -6.92 10.33
CA LEU A 9 2.52 -5.57 9.88
C LEU A 9 1.51 -5.08 8.84
N ALA A 10 1.09 -5.94 7.91
CA ALA A 10 0.08 -5.61 6.92
C ALA A 10 -1.29 -5.28 7.57
N ASP A 11 -1.67 -6.03 8.60
CA ASP A 11 -2.90 -5.80 9.38
C ASP A 11 -2.84 -4.48 10.17
N SER A 12 -1.64 -3.98 10.47
CA SER A 12 -1.43 -2.70 11.17
C SER A 12 -1.44 -1.48 10.26
N LEU A 13 -1.61 -1.65 8.95
CA LEU A 13 -1.48 -0.56 7.99
C LEU A 13 -2.64 0.43 8.07
N GLU A 14 -2.27 1.71 8.08
CA GLU A 14 -3.18 2.82 7.90
C GLU A 14 -3.21 3.23 6.42
N TYR A 15 -4.41 3.29 5.84
CA TYR A 15 -4.60 3.67 4.43
C TYR A 15 -5.15 5.08 4.33
N LYS A 16 -4.58 5.88 3.43
CA LYS A 16 -5.11 7.19 3.05
C LYS A 16 -5.44 7.16 1.56
N THR A 17 -6.62 7.62 1.20
CA THR A 17 -7.12 7.65 -0.18
C THR A 17 -7.45 9.07 -0.57
N GLU A 18 -7.13 9.45 -1.81
CA GLU A 18 -7.43 10.78 -2.32
C GLU A 18 -7.70 10.74 -3.83
N ARG A 19 -8.72 11.47 -4.26
CA ARG A 19 -9.01 11.70 -5.68
C ARG A 19 -8.18 12.88 -6.17
N VAL A 20 -7.57 12.75 -7.34
CA VAL A 20 -6.77 13.84 -7.93
C VAL A 20 -7.70 14.87 -8.57
N GLY A 21 -8.06 15.91 -7.81
CA GLY A 21 -8.98 16.96 -8.26
C GLY A 21 -10.29 16.38 -8.79
N ASP A 22 -10.73 16.86 -9.96
CA ASP A 22 -11.93 16.37 -10.65
C ASP A 22 -11.66 15.22 -11.63
N SER A 23 -10.47 14.62 -11.62
CA SER A 23 -10.08 13.53 -12.53
C SER A 23 -10.78 12.20 -12.20
N THR A 24 -10.57 11.17 -13.00
CA THR A 24 -11.03 9.79 -12.71
C THR A 24 -10.00 8.97 -11.92
N VAL A 25 -8.98 9.62 -11.36
CA VAL A 25 -7.87 8.97 -10.67
C VAL A 25 -8.05 9.06 -9.16
N THR A 26 -7.97 7.91 -8.50
CA THR A 26 -7.91 7.80 -7.04
C THR A 26 -6.59 7.14 -6.64
N GLY A 27 -5.81 7.84 -5.83
CA GLY A 27 -4.60 7.32 -5.20
C GLY A 27 -4.89 6.74 -3.82
N CYS A 28 -4.08 5.76 -3.42
CA CYS A 28 -4.07 5.17 -2.09
C CYS A 28 -2.62 5.03 -1.61
N TRP A 29 -2.37 5.39 -0.35
CA TRP A 29 -1.07 5.26 0.32
C TRP A 29 -1.25 4.48 1.62
N ALA A 30 -0.38 3.49 1.85
CA ALA A 30 -0.34 2.68 3.06
C ALA A 30 0.85 3.09 3.93
N PHE A 31 0.58 3.28 5.22
CA PHE A 31 1.56 3.69 6.23
C PHE A 31 1.61 2.66 7.35
N LEU A 32 2.82 2.37 7.81
CA LEU A 32 3.02 1.69 9.09
C LEU A 32 2.60 2.61 10.26
N PRO A 33 2.33 2.06 11.47
CA PRO A 33 1.93 2.86 12.63
C PRO A 33 2.92 3.96 13.04
N ASN A 34 4.17 3.87 12.59
CA ASN A 34 5.20 4.89 12.80
C ASN A 34 5.19 6.02 11.74
N GLY A 35 4.23 6.01 10.82
CA GLY A 35 4.10 6.99 9.74
C GLY A 35 5.00 6.72 8.52
N PHE A 36 5.76 5.62 8.50
CA PHE A 36 6.57 5.27 7.33
C PHE A 36 5.68 4.72 6.21
N GLN A 37 5.73 5.35 5.04
CA GLN A 37 4.97 4.91 3.88
C GLN A 37 5.60 3.63 3.31
N VAL A 38 4.76 2.63 3.05
CA VAL A 38 5.19 1.31 2.56
C VAL A 38 4.45 0.84 1.32
N GLY A 39 3.29 1.42 0.99
CA GLY A 39 2.52 1.04 -0.20
C GLY A 39 1.93 2.24 -0.91
N TYR A 40 1.91 2.17 -2.23
CA TYR A 40 1.18 3.11 -3.09
C TYR A 40 0.45 2.32 -4.17
N GLY A 41 -0.78 2.72 -4.45
CA GLY A 41 -1.58 2.18 -5.53
C GLY A 41 -2.55 3.23 -6.05
N GLU A 42 -2.93 3.11 -7.31
CA GLU A 42 -3.89 4.01 -7.94
C GLU A 42 -4.90 3.25 -8.78
N SER A 43 -6.07 3.84 -8.96
CA SER A 43 -7.04 3.46 -9.97
C SER A 43 -7.29 4.64 -10.90
N ALA A 44 -7.57 4.35 -12.16
CA ALA A 44 -7.95 5.33 -13.16
C ALA A 44 -9.05 4.75 -14.04
N CYS A 45 -10.19 5.44 -14.15
CA CYS A 45 -11.27 5.08 -15.08
C CYS A 45 -11.15 5.85 -16.39
N ILE A 46 -11.52 5.19 -17.50
CA ILE A 46 -11.38 5.75 -18.86
C ILE A 46 -12.42 6.83 -19.15
N ASP A 47 -13.60 6.77 -18.51
CA ASP A 47 -14.73 7.66 -18.77
C ASP A 47 -15.24 8.32 -17.48
N PRO A 48 -15.23 9.67 -17.38
CA PRO A 48 -15.79 10.41 -16.26
C PRO A 48 -17.30 10.20 -16.04
N GLU A 49 -18.08 9.94 -17.10
CA GLU A 49 -19.52 9.69 -16.98
C GLU A 49 -19.82 8.34 -16.30
N SER A 50 -18.86 7.40 -16.40
CA SER A 50 -18.90 6.09 -15.75
C SER A 50 -18.08 6.04 -14.45
N PHE A 51 -17.64 7.19 -13.93
CA PHE A 51 -16.84 7.26 -12.71
C PHE A 51 -17.64 6.79 -11.49
N ASP A 52 -17.11 5.78 -10.83
CA ASP A 52 -17.65 5.24 -9.59
C ASP A 52 -16.56 5.39 -8.51
N ALA A 53 -16.77 6.36 -7.62
CA ALA A 53 -15.80 6.72 -6.59
C ALA A 53 -15.50 5.53 -5.65
N GLU A 54 -16.50 4.70 -5.35
CA GLU A 54 -16.36 3.54 -4.48
C GLU A 54 -15.49 2.46 -5.15
N LYS A 55 -15.73 2.20 -6.44
CA LYS A 55 -14.86 1.29 -7.21
C LYS A 55 -13.44 1.84 -7.35
N GLY A 56 -13.31 3.14 -7.60
CA GLY A 56 -12.02 3.80 -7.70
C GLY A 56 -11.20 3.63 -6.43
N GLU A 57 -11.81 3.91 -5.27
CA GLU A 57 -11.18 3.72 -3.97
C GLU A 57 -10.82 2.25 -3.72
N LYS A 58 -11.75 1.32 -3.99
CA LYS A 58 -11.52 -0.11 -3.83
C LYS A 58 -10.29 -0.60 -4.59
N TYR A 59 -10.20 -0.31 -5.89
CA TYR A 59 -9.07 -0.80 -6.69
C TYR A 59 -7.75 -0.11 -6.37
N ALA A 60 -7.79 1.18 -6.00
CA ALA A 60 -6.61 1.88 -5.52
C ALA A 60 -6.09 1.23 -4.23
N ARG A 61 -6.99 0.88 -3.31
CA ARG A 61 -6.67 0.21 -2.04
C ARG A 61 -6.11 -1.20 -2.24
N GLU A 62 -6.76 -2.03 -3.07
CA GLU A 62 -6.26 -3.38 -3.38
C GLU A 62 -4.83 -3.35 -3.93
N ARG A 63 -4.55 -2.44 -4.87
CA ARG A 63 -3.18 -2.27 -5.42
C ARG A 63 -2.19 -1.79 -4.37
N CYS A 64 -2.62 -0.83 -3.54
CA CYS A 64 -1.79 -0.27 -2.48
C CYS A 64 -1.42 -1.32 -1.42
N GLU A 65 -2.37 -2.17 -1.02
CA GLU A 65 -2.15 -3.28 -0.09
C GLU A 65 -1.13 -4.29 -0.62
N GLN A 66 -1.26 -4.71 -1.89
CA GLN A 66 -0.30 -5.61 -2.51
C GLN A 66 1.12 -5.00 -2.56
N ALA A 67 1.22 -3.72 -2.91
CA ALA A 67 2.49 -3.00 -2.90
C ALA A 67 3.09 -2.92 -1.49
N ALA A 68 2.26 -2.65 -0.48
CA ALA A 68 2.67 -2.57 0.92
C ALA A 68 3.23 -3.90 1.44
N ILE A 69 2.52 -5.01 1.18
CA ILE A 69 2.95 -6.34 1.59
C ILE A 69 4.31 -6.67 0.97
N GLN A 70 4.47 -6.47 -0.34
CA GLN A 70 5.74 -6.71 -1.03
C GLN A 70 6.88 -5.88 -0.42
N LYS A 71 6.63 -4.60 -0.13
CA LYS A 71 7.64 -3.72 0.47
C LYS A 71 8.02 -4.14 1.89
N ILE A 72 7.05 -4.56 2.70
CA ILE A 72 7.30 -5.05 4.06
C ILE A 72 8.16 -6.32 4.02
N TRP A 73 7.88 -7.25 3.10
CA TRP A 73 8.70 -8.45 2.90
C TRP A 73 10.17 -8.08 2.64
N GLU A 74 10.43 -7.14 1.73
CA GLU A 74 11.78 -6.68 1.42
C GLU A 74 12.48 -6.04 2.64
N LEU A 75 11.79 -5.15 3.35
CA LEU A 75 12.36 -4.42 4.48
C LEU A 75 12.64 -5.33 5.68
N GLU A 76 11.72 -6.23 6.03
CA GLU A 76 11.94 -7.21 7.10
C GLU A 76 13.04 -8.22 6.74
N GLY A 77 13.12 -8.60 5.46
CA GLY A 77 14.22 -9.40 4.93
C GLY A 77 15.57 -8.70 5.09
N TYR A 78 15.66 -7.43 4.69
CA TYR A 78 16.87 -6.61 4.84
C TYR A 78 17.27 -6.44 6.32
N ARG A 79 16.31 -6.10 7.19
CA ARG A 79 16.54 -5.96 8.64
C ARG A 79 17.13 -7.23 9.23
N LEU A 80 16.57 -8.39 8.88
CA LEU A 80 17.09 -9.68 9.36
C LEU A 80 18.47 -10.00 8.78
N ALA A 81 18.70 -9.74 7.49
CA ALA A 81 19.99 -9.93 6.87
C ALA A 81 21.09 -9.12 7.59
N GLN A 82 20.84 -7.85 7.89
CA GLN A 82 21.74 -6.99 8.65
C GLN A 82 22.00 -7.50 10.08
N GLN A 83 21.00 -8.09 10.73
CA GLN A 83 21.17 -8.68 12.07
C GLN A 83 22.02 -9.96 12.05
N LEU A 84 21.86 -10.79 11.01
CA LEU A 84 22.57 -12.07 10.89
C LEU A 84 23.98 -11.92 10.30
N LYS A 85 24.15 -10.93 9.41
CA LYS A 85 25.38 -10.65 8.67
C LYS A 85 25.56 -9.13 8.57
N PRO A 86 26.02 -8.46 9.63
CA PRO A 86 26.29 -7.04 9.58
C PRO A 86 27.38 -6.74 8.54
N LEU A 87 27.25 -5.57 7.89
CA LEU A 87 28.25 -5.05 6.95
C LEU A 87 29.54 -4.66 7.67
#